data_AF-A0A920ICP4-F1
#
_entry.id   AF-A0A920ICP4-F1
#
_cell.length_a   1.000
_cell.length_b   1.000
_cell.length_c   1.000
_cell.angle_alpha   90.00
_cell.angle_beta   90.00
_cell.angle_gamma   90.00
#
_symmetry.space_group_name_H-M   'P 1'
#
loop_
_entity.id
_entity.type
_entity.pdbx_description
1 polymer ?
#
loop_
_entity_poly.entity_id
_entity_poly.type
_entity_poly.pdbx_seq_one_letter_code
_entity_poly.pdbx_strand_id
1 'polypeptide(L)'
;MALLNTDARVSIEQTVRRIEKIETAVEADFQDHFVRAMAFPHKTDPYEKLSAAVSLPLRDLTDNVPSAEPSGRRRSQRRSRRA
;
A
#
# COMPACT_ATOMS: atom_id res chain seq x y z
N MET A 1 28.01 -14.64 -3.66
CA MET A 1 28.55 -14.21 -4.97
C MET A 1 28.61 -15.45 -5.86
N ALA A 2 27.79 -15.52 -6.92
CA ALA A 2 27.60 -16.74 -7.71
C ALA A 2 28.51 -16.83 -8.95
N LEU A 3 29.13 -15.72 -9.36
CA LEU A 3 29.95 -15.66 -10.57
C LEU A 3 31.20 -16.55 -10.46
N LEU A 4 31.92 -16.45 -9.32
CA LEU A 4 33.20 -17.11 -9.06
C LEU A 4 33.10 -18.35 -8.16
N ASN A 5 31.89 -18.75 -7.77
CA ASN A 5 31.65 -19.90 -6.88
C ASN A 5 30.46 -20.71 -7.42
N THR A 6 30.72 -21.95 -7.80
CA THR A 6 29.73 -22.89 -8.36
C THR A 6 28.72 -23.38 -7.32
N ASP A 7 29.15 -23.62 -6.08
CA ASP A 7 28.26 -24.07 -5.00
C ASP A 7 27.23 -22.99 -4.65
N ALA A 8 27.65 -21.72 -4.72
CA ALA A 8 26.75 -20.58 -4.55
C ALA A 8 25.66 -20.52 -5.65
N ARG A 9 25.93 -21.01 -6.87
CA ARG A 9 24.89 -21.12 -7.92
C ARG A 9 23.85 -22.17 -7.54
N VAL A 10 24.30 -23.34 -7.13
CA VAL A 10 23.42 -24.44 -6.69
C VAL A 10 22.54 -23.99 -5.51
N SER A 11 23.12 -23.29 -4.54
CA SER A 11 22.39 -22.75 -3.38
C SER A 11 21.31 -21.73 -3.77
N ILE A 12 21.59 -20.85 -4.73
CA ILE A 12 20.60 -19.90 -5.25
C ILE A 12 19.47 -20.65 -5.96
N GLU A 13 19.78 -21.61 -6.81
CA GLU A 13 18.76 -22.40 -7.52
C GLU A 13 17.83 -23.16 -6.54
N GLN A 14 18.41 -23.75 -5.49
CA GLN A 14 17.64 -24.38 -4.42
C GLN A 14 16.73 -23.39 -3.69
N THR A 15 17.22 -22.17 -3.45
CA THR A 15 16.44 -21.11 -2.81
C THR A 15 15.29 -20.64 -3.71
N VAL A 16 15.55 -20.43 -5.00
CA VAL A 16 14.54 -19.99 -5.98
C VAL A 16 13.39 -20.99 -6.06
N ARG A 17 13.66 -22.30 -6.03
CA ARG A 17 12.63 -23.35 -6.02
C ARG A 17 11.72 -23.32 -4.80
N ARG A 18 12.15 -22.68 -3.71
CA ARG A 18 11.40 -22.55 -2.45
C ARG A 18 10.65 -21.23 -2.34
N ILE A 19 10.77 -20.33 -3.32
CA ILE A 19 10.07 -19.05 -3.30
C ILE A 19 8.58 -19.30 -3.50
N GLU A 20 7.79 -18.86 -2.53
CA GLU A 20 6.35 -18.69 -2.68
C GLU A 20 6.08 -17.34 -3.37
N LYS A 21 5.29 -17.38 -4.45
CA LYS A 21 4.92 -16.17 -5.19
C LYS A 21 3.53 -15.74 -4.72
N ILE A 22 3.45 -14.53 -4.18
CA ILE A 22 2.19 -13.89 -3.83
C ILE A 22 1.78 -12.98 -4.99
N GLU A 23 0.60 -13.24 -5.54
CA GLU A 23 0.03 -12.43 -6.61
C GLU A 23 -0.84 -11.32 -6.02
N THR A 24 -0.33 -10.10 -6.06
CA THR A 24 -0.97 -8.92 -5.45
C THR A 24 -2.34 -8.58 -6.02
N ALA A 25 -2.69 -9.11 -7.19
CA ALA A 25 -3.99 -8.92 -7.82
C ALA A 25 -5.11 -9.74 -7.17
N VAL A 26 -4.78 -10.88 -6.55
CA VAL A 26 -5.74 -11.80 -5.93
C VAL A 26 -5.56 -11.94 -4.41
N GLU A 27 -4.43 -11.49 -3.87
CA GLU A 27 -4.16 -11.48 -2.44
C GLU A 27 -5.20 -10.61 -1.69
N ALA A 28 -5.89 -11.21 -0.72
CA ALA A 28 -7.06 -10.60 -0.07
C ALA A 28 -6.67 -9.36 0.75
N ASP A 29 -5.54 -9.44 1.46
CA ASP A 29 -5.11 -8.37 2.37
C ASP A 29 -4.27 -7.31 1.66
N PHE A 30 -3.82 -7.56 0.43
CA PHE A 30 -2.91 -6.66 -0.28
C PHE A 30 -3.52 -5.27 -0.49
N GLN A 31 -4.80 -5.21 -0.85
CA GLN A 31 -5.49 -3.93 -1.08
C GLN A 31 -5.54 -3.07 0.17
N ASP A 32 -5.88 -3.64 1.32
CA ASP A 32 -5.93 -2.91 2.60
C ASP A 32 -4.53 -2.39 2.99
N HIS A 33 -3.51 -3.26 2.91
CA HIS A 33 -2.13 -2.85 3.16
C HIS A 33 -1.69 -1.73 2.21
N PHE A 34 -1.98 -1.85 0.92
CA PHE A 34 -1.63 -0.86 -0.08
C PHE A 34 -2.31 0.49 0.17
N VAL A 35 -3.61 0.50 0.44
CA VAL A 35 -4.37 1.72 0.72
C VAL A 35 -3.86 2.42 1.99
N ARG A 36 -3.53 1.67 3.04
CA ARG A 36 -2.95 2.22 4.27
C ARG A 36 -1.57 2.84 4.03
N ALA A 37 -0.74 2.22 3.18
CA ALA A 37 0.59 2.70 2.83
C ALA A 37 0.61 3.92 1.90
N MET A 38 -0.49 4.22 1.20
CA MET A 38 -0.57 5.40 0.33
C MET A 38 -0.71 6.73 1.07
N ALA A 39 -1.14 6.73 2.33
CA ALA A 39 -1.18 7.95 3.15
C ALA A 39 0.24 8.38 3.54
N PHE A 40 0.47 9.66 3.81
CA PHE A 40 1.79 10.16 4.16
C PHE A 40 1.93 10.40 5.67
N PRO A 41 2.90 9.77 6.37
CA PRO A 41 3.81 8.72 5.90
C PRO A 41 3.14 7.34 5.79
N HIS A 42 2.05 7.13 6.53
CA HIS A 42 1.17 5.96 6.49
C HIS A 42 -0.11 6.29 7.25
N LYS A 43 -1.20 5.56 6.99
CA LYS A 43 -2.50 5.84 7.57
C LYS A 43 -2.56 5.56 9.08
N THR A 44 -2.12 4.37 9.47
CA THR A 44 -2.22 3.88 10.86
C THR A 44 -0.89 3.81 11.60
N ASP A 45 0.18 3.35 10.95
CA ASP A 45 1.51 3.18 11.55
C ASP A 45 2.05 4.48 12.20
N PRO A 46 2.54 4.41 13.46
CA PRO A 46 3.12 5.52 14.21
C PRO A 46 4.39 6.13 13.66
N TYR A 47 5.23 5.42 12.90
CA TYR A 47 6.51 5.94 12.40
C TYR A 47 7.32 6.69 13.50
N GLU A 48 7.46 6.08 14.69
CA GLU A 48 7.98 6.74 15.91
C GLU A 48 9.35 7.41 15.73
N LYS A 49 10.25 6.77 14.97
CA LYS A 49 11.57 7.34 14.68
C LYS A 49 11.49 8.58 13.79
N LEU A 50 10.54 8.62 12.86
CA LEU A 50 10.34 9.77 11.97
C LEU A 50 9.64 10.91 12.70
N SER A 51 8.61 10.62 13.50
CA SER A 51 7.87 11.63 14.28
C SER A 51 8.74 12.31 15.33
N ALA A 52 9.76 11.62 15.86
CA ALA A 52 10.75 12.22 16.74
C ALA A 52 11.67 13.23 16.02
N ALA A 53 11.89 13.06 14.71
CA ALA A 53 12.77 13.90 13.92
C ALA A 53 12.05 15.07 13.25
N VAL A 54 10.77 14.90 12.88
CA VAL A 54 9.98 15.90 12.15
C VAL A 54 8.52 15.95 12.63
N SER A 55 7.91 17.14 12.52
CA SER A 55 6.46 17.28 12.73
C SER A 55 5.70 16.59 11.59
N LEU A 56 4.92 15.57 11.92
CA LEU A 56 4.08 14.86 10.96
C LEU A 56 2.68 15.49 10.84
N PRO A 57 2.03 15.35 9.66
CA PRO A 57 0.63 15.74 9.51
C PRO A 57 -0.28 14.91 10.43
N LEU A 58 -1.43 15.49 10.79
CA LEU A 58 -2.50 14.78 11.50
C LEU A 58 -2.97 13.58 10.68
N ARG A 59 -3.11 12.42 11.33
CA ARG A 59 -3.59 11.20 10.70
C ARG A 59 -5.11 11.13 10.77
N ASP A 60 -5.72 10.77 9.64
CA ASP A 60 -7.13 10.40 9.59
C ASP A 60 -7.25 8.88 9.85
N LEU A 61 -7.69 8.54 11.06
CA LEU A 61 -7.89 7.16 11.50
C LEU A 61 -9.28 6.62 11.14
N THR A 62 -10.08 7.34 10.35
CA THR A 62 -11.36 6.81 9.87
C THR A 62 -11.10 5.71 8.83
N ASP A 63 -11.68 4.54 9.02
CA ASP A 63 -11.60 3.46 8.04
C ASP A 63 -12.43 3.84 6.81
N ASN A 64 -11.73 4.07 5.69
CA ASN A 64 -12.35 4.13 4.37
C ASN A 64 -12.73 2.69 4.02
N VAL A 65 -13.83 2.21 4.59
CA VAL A 65 -14.49 1.00 4.11
C VAL A 65 -14.77 1.27 2.63
N PRO A 66 -14.21 0.50 1.69
CA PRO A 66 -14.60 0.63 0.30
C PRO A 66 -16.06 0.18 0.23
N SER A 67 -16.98 1.14 0.34
CA SER A 67 -18.37 0.87 0.02
C SER A 67 -18.36 0.43 -1.44
N ALA A 68 -18.90 -0.75 -1.72
CA ALA A 68 -19.03 -1.31 -3.07
C ALA A 68 -19.93 -0.47 -3.99
N GLU A 69 -20.32 0.72 -3.57
CA GLU A 69 -21.06 1.66 -4.37
C GLU A 69 -20.11 2.55 -5.19
N PRO A 70 -20.30 2.63 -6.52
CA PRO A 70 -19.48 3.50 -7.35
C PRO A 70 -19.62 4.92 -6.84
N SER A 71 -18.52 5.50 -6.34
CA SER A 71 -18.53 6.85 -5.78
C SER A 71 -19.09 7.81 -6.82
N GLY A 72 -20.31 8.27 -6.55
CA GLY A 72 -21.04 9.20 -7.39
C GLY A 72 -20.21 10.45 -7.55
N ARG A 73 -19.70 10.63 -8.78
CA ARG A 73 -18.94 11.79 -9.24
C ARG A 73 -19.72 13.05 -8.85
N ARG A 74 -19.33 13.69 -7.74
CA ARG A 74 -19.85 15.00 -7.29
C ARG A 74 -19.42 16.07 -8.29
N ARG A 75 -20.05 16.12 -9.46
CA ARG A 75 -19.84 17.15 -10.47
C ARG A 75 -21.14 17.91 -10.71
N SER A 76 -21.23 19.03 -10.01
CA SER A 76 -21.95 20.23 -10.42
C SER A 76 -23.48 20.25 -10.26
N GLN A 77 -23.92 20.33 -8.99
CA GLN A 77 -25.18 21.02 -8.61
C GLN A 77 -25.04 22.56 -8.75
N ARG A 78 -24.52 23.03 -9.89
CA ARG A 78 -24.36 24.47 -10.18
C ARG A 78 -25.21 24.89 -11.38
N ARG A 79 -26.45 24.41 -11.46
CA ARG A 79 -27.44 24.87 -12.44
C ARG A 79 -28.86 24.98 -11.89
N SER A 80 -29.00 25.37 -10.63
CA SER A 80 -30.30 25.75 -10.05
C SER A 80 -30.16 27.00 -9.17
N ARG A 81 -29.65 28.09 -9.75
CA ARG A 81 -29.78 29.46 -9.22
C ARG A 81 -29.23 30.46 -10.23
N ARG A 82 -30.07 30.85 -11.19
CA ARG A 82 -30.17 32.21 -11.73
C ARG A 82 -31.24 32.28 -12.83
N ALA A 83 -32.20 33.17 -12.57
CA ALA A 83 -33.15 33.85 -13.47
C ALA A 83 -34.09 32.95 -14.30
#